data_AF-A0A2V7ZVR3-F1
#
_entry.id   AF-A0A2V7ZVR3-F1
#
_cell.length_a   1.000
_cell.length_b   1.000
_cell.length_c   1.000
_cell.angle_alpha   90.00
_cell.angle_beta   90.00
_cell.angle_gamma   90.00
#
_symmetry.space_group_name_H-M   'P 1'
#
loop_
_entity.id
_entity.type
_entity.pdbx_description
1 polymer ?
#
loop_
_entity_poly.entity_id
_entity_poly.type
_entity_poly.pdbx_seq_one_letter_code
_entity_poly.pdbx_strand_id
1 'polypeptide(L)' 'MTAITEDDNTASLALAFEVAGYFEISMTSAREIAAEVAAVVSTWRAQAKRRGISRQEIDRMASAFEHRDLDIARGR' A
#
# COMPACT_ATOMS: atom_id res chain seq x y z
N MET A 1 -14.09 -25.60 -3.00
CA MET A 1 -13.01 -25.44 -2.00
C MET A 1 -12.60 -23.98 -2.04
N THR A 2 -13.16 -23.16 -1.16
CA THR A 2 -12.80 -21.74 -1.02
C THR A 2 -11.66 -21.67 -0.01
N ALA A 3 -10.43 -21.77 -0.52
CA ALA A 3 -9.27 -21.45 0.29
C ALA A 3 -9.29 -19.94 0.56
N ILE A 4 -9.59 -19.57 1.81
CA ILE A 4 -9.27 -18.27 2.39
C ILE A 4 -8.16 -18.58 3.40
N THR A 5 -6.95 -18.83 2.91
CA THR A 5 -5.73 -18.83 3.73
C THR A 5 -5.23 -17.39 3.84
N GLU A 6 -4.49 -17.05 4.90
CA GLU A 6 -3.79 -15.76 5.08
C GLU A 6 -2.76 -15.43 3.96
N ASP A 7 -2.64 -16.28 2.95
CA ASP A 7 -1.51 -16.41 2.03
C ASP A 7 -1.77 -15.89 0.61
N ASP A 8 -2.99 -15.41 0.30
CA ASP A 8 -3.25 -14.64 -0.92
C ASP A 8 -3.82 -13.27 -0.55
N ASN A 9 -2.93 -12.42 -0.05
CA ASN A 9 -3.16 -11.02 0.28
C ASN A 9 -2.53 -10.11 -0.77
N THR A 10 -2.39 -10.58 -2.01
CA THR A 10 -1.70 -9.89 -3.09
C THR A 10 -2.51 -8.70 -3.60
N ALA A 11 -2.78 -7.73 -2.74
CA ALA A 11 -3.16 -6.39 -3.12
C ALA A 11 -2.00 -5.84 -3.94
N SER A 12 -2.14 -5.94 -5.27
CA SER A 12 -1.12 -5.52 -6.22
C SER A 12 -1.51 -4.18 -6.82
N LEU A 13 -0.62 -3.21 -6.73
CA LEU A 13 -0.79 -1.93 -7.41
C LEU A 13 -0.85 -2.10 -8.94
N ALA A 14 -0.15 -3.10 -9.48
CA ALA A 14 -0.24 -3.44 -10.90
C ALA A 14 -1.65 -3.89 -11.28
N LEU A 15 -2.25 -4.78 -10.47
CA LEU A 15 -3.64 -5.21 -10.66
C LEU A 15 -4.61 -4.02 -10.54
N ALA A 16 -4.41 -3.13 -9.56
CA ALA A 16 -5.23 -1.94 -9.39
C ALA A 16 -5.18 -1.02 -10.63
N PHE A 17 -4.00 -0.88 -11.26
CA PHE A 17 -3.86 -0.14 -12.52
C PHE A 17 -4.51 -0.86 -13.72
N GLU A 18 -4.44 -2.19 -13.76
CA GLU A 18 -5.07 -3.00 -14.81
C GLU A 18 -6.60 -2.82 -14.81
N VAL A 19 -7.22 -2.83 -13.63
CA VAL A 19 -8.68 -2.70 -13.50
C VAL A 19 -9.17 -1.26 -13.38
N ALA A 20 -8.29 -0.26 -13.32
CA ALA A 20 -8.66 1.15 -13.13
C ALA A 20 -9.71 1.65 -14.16
N GLY A 21 -9.60 1.18 -15.40
CA GLY A 21 -10.55 1.51 -16.46
C GLY A 21 -11.99 1.03 -16.19
N TYR A 22 -12.17 -0.07 -15.46
CA TYR A 22 -13.49 -0.54 -15.04
C TYR A 22 -14.20 0.46 -14.10
N PHE A 23 -13.41 1.22 -13.35
CA PHE A 23 -13.90 2.25 -12.43
C PHE A 23 -13.93 3.65 -13.07
N GLU A 24 -13.77 3.74 -14.39
CA GLU A 24 -13.70 5.01 -15.13
C GLU A 24 -12.53 5.91 -14.67
N ILE A 25 -11.49 5.32 -14.09
CA ILE A 25 -10.29 6.04 -13.64
C ILE A 25 -9.25 5.98 -14.76
N SER A 26 -8.82 7.15 -15.23
CA SER A 26 -7.73 7.25 -16.20
C SER A 26 -6.41 6.75 -15.59
N MET A 27 -5.52 6.19 -16.40
CA MET A 27 -4.20 5.75 -15.93
C MET A 27 -3.39 6.90 -15.30
N THR A 28 -3.55 8.13 -15.78
CA THR A 28 -2.93 9.33 -15.16
C THR A 28 -3.48 9.55 -13.76
N SER A 29 -4.80 9.59 -13.60
CA SER A 29 -5.45 9.78 -12.30
C SER A 29 -5.14 8.64 -11.34
N ALA A 30 -5.08 7.39 -11.83
CA ALA A 30 -4.71 6.23 -11.01
C ALA A 30 -3.30 6.39 -10.42
N ARG A 31 -2.34 6.89 -11.21
CA ARG A 31 -0.98 7.17 -10.73
C ARG A 31 -0.92 8.32 -9.73
N GLU A 32 -1.68 9.39 -9.97
CA GLU A 32 -1.78 10.52 -9.03
C GLU A 32 -2.31 10.06 -7.67
N ILE A 33 -3.42 9.32 -7.67
CA ILE A 33 -4.00 8.73 -6.46
C ILE A 33 -2.99 7.81 -5.76
N ALA A 34 -2.33 6.93 -6.50
CA ALA A 34 -1.33 6.03 -5.93
C ALA A 34 -0.17 6.81 -5.27
N ALA A 35 0.31 7.88 -5.91
CA ALA A 35 1.37 8.71 -5.38
C ALA A 35 0.95 9.46 -4.10
N GLU A 36 -0.27 9.99 -4.04
CA GLU A 36 -0.82 10.64 -2.86
C GLU A 36 -0.92 9.67 -1.67
N VAL A 37 -1.49 8.48 -1.91
CA VAL A 37 -1.60 7.43 -0.89
C VAL A 37 -0.20 7.02 -0.41
N ALA A 38 0.74 6.80 -1.33
CA ALA A 38 2.11 6.44 -0.98
C ALA A 38 2.83 7.52 -0.16
N ALA A 39 2.61 8.79 -0.47
CA ALA A 39 3.17 9.90 0.30
C ALA A 39 2.69 9.85 1.76
N VAL A 40 1.39 9.67 1.97
CA VAL A 40 0.81 9.55 3.32
C VAL A 40 1.33 8.31 4.04
N VAL A 41 1.23 7.14 3.40
CA VAL A 41 1.64 5.85 3.96
C VAL A 41 3.13 5.85 4.29
N SER A 42 4.00 6.53 3.54
CA SER A 42 5.43 6.60 3.83
C SER A 42 5.76 7.20 5.21
N THR A 43 4.83 7.90 5.84
CA THR A 43 4.98 8.50 7.18
C THR A 43 4.45 7.62 8.32
N TRP A 44 3.94 6.42 8.02
CA TRP A 44 3.20 5.56 8.96
C TRP A 44 3.95 5.29 10.27
N ARG A 45 5.27 5.02 10.23
CA ARG A 45 6.08 4.79 11.43
C ARG A 45 6.07 5.97 12.38
N ALA A 46 6.17 7.20 11.84
CA ALA A 46 6.14 8.41 12.65
C ALA A 46 4.76 8.61 13.29
N GLN A 47 3.69 8.29 12.57
CA GLN A 47 2.32 8.33 13.11
C GLN A 47 2.11 7.28 14.19
N ALA A 48 2.54 6.03 13.96
CA ALA A 48 2.47 4.94 14.94
C ALA A 48 3.20 5.31 16.24
N LYS A 49 4.40 5.87 16.12
CA LYS A 49 5.19 6.35 17.27
C LYS A 49 4.47 7.47 18.03
N ARG A 50 3.85 8.43 17.32
CA ARG A 50 3.04 9.51 17.92
C ARG A 50 1.82 8.99 18.68
N ARG A 51 1.30 7.81 18.31
CA ARG A 51 0.18 7.15 19.00
C ARG A 51 0.62 6.23 20.15
N GLY A 52 1.92 6.17 20.45
CA GLY A 52 2.45 5.39 21.57
C GLY A 52 2.68 3.91 21.27
N ILE A 53 2.60 3.49 20.01
CA ILE A 53 2.91 2.10 19.61
C ILE A 53 4.40 1.83 19.84
N SER A 54 4.72 0.67 20.41
CA SER A 54 6.10 0.32 20.72
C SER A 54 6.93 0.12 19.45
N ARG A 55 8.25 0.33 19.56
CA ARG A 55 9.17 0.07 18.44
C ARG A 55 9.06 -1.38 17.94
N GLN A 56 8.92 -2.35 18.84
CA GLN A 56 8.82 -3.75 18.47
C GLN A 56 7.56 -4.03 17.64
N GLU A 57 6.42 -3.46 18.00
CA GLU A 57 5.17 -3.62 17.24
C GLU A 57 5.23 -2.89 15.89
N ILE A 58 5.85 -1.71 15.84
CA ILE A 58 6.11 -1.01 14.58
C ILE A 58 7.00 -1.87 13.68
N ASP A 59 8.10 -2.41 14.18
CA ASP A 59 9.02 -3.22 13.38
C ASP A 59 8.34 -4.50 12.87
N ARG A 60 7.46 -5.12 13.67
CA ARG A 60 6.62 -6.26 13.23
C ARG A 60 5.70 -5.93 12.07
N MET A 61 5.26 -4.67 11.94
CA MET A 61 4.35 -4.23 10.87
C MET A 61 5.06 -3.70 9.63
N ALA A 62 6.38 -3.79 9.56
CA ALA A 62 7.14 -3.30 8.41
C ALA A 62 6.64 -3.88 7.08
N SER A 63 6.41 -5.19 6.98
CA SER A 63 5.96 -5.82 5.72
C SER A 63 4.57 -5.37 5.25
N ALA A 64 3.71 -4.89 6.15
CA ALA A 64 2.36 -4.43 5.81
C ALA A 64 2.36 -3.06 5.12
N PHE A 65 3.40 -2.25 5.31
CA PHE A 65 3.48 -0.89 4.78
C PHE A 65 4.72 -0.66 3.90
N GLU A 66 5.74 -1.52 3.98
CA GLU A 66 7.03 -1.35 3.32
C GLU A 66 7.29 -2.50 2.37
N HIS A 67 6.56 -2.45 1.26
CA HIS A 67 6.60 -3.44 0.20
C HIS A 67 6.82 -2.75 -1.16
N ARG A 68 7.16 -3.55 -2.16
CA ARG A 68 7.52 -3.09 -3.52
C ARG A 68 6.49 -2.13 -4.14
N ASP A 69 5.21 -2.35 -3.89
CA ASP A 69 4.16 -1.49 -4.44
C ASP A 69 4.18 -0.07 -3.87
N LEU A 70 4.66 0.13 -2.63
CA LEU A 70 4.89 1.46 -2.11
C LEU A 70 6.01 2.16 -2.90
N ASP A 71 7.05 1.45 -3.31
CA ASP A 71 8.13 2.03 -4.12
C ASP A 71 7.64 2.38 -5.53
N ILE A 72 6.88 1.49 -6.17
CA ILE A 72 6.26 1.73 -7.48
C ILE A 72 5.34 2.96 -7.43
N ALA A 73 4.50 3.07 -6.40
CA ALA A 73 3.61 4.22 -6.21
C ALA A 73 4.36 5.53 -6.02
N ARG A 74 5.60 5.50 -5.49
CA ARG A 74 6.47 6.67 -5.34
C ARG A 74 7.26 7.00 -6.61
N GLY A 75 7.13 6.20 -7.66
CA GLY A 75 7.90 6.33 -8.91
C GLY A 75 9.36 5.91 -8.77
N ARG A 76 9.66 4.97 -7.87
CA ARG A 76 11.00 4.40 -7.65
C ARG A 76 11.17 3.02 -8.27
#